data_AF-A0A3B9VFZ0-F1
#
_entry.id   AF-A0A3B9VFZ0-F1
#
_cell.length_a   1.000
_cell.length_b   1.000
_cell.length_c   1.000
_cell.angle_alpha   90.00
_cell.angle_beta   90.00
_cell.angle_gamma   90.00
#
_symmetry.space_group_name_H-M   'P 1'
#
loop_
_entity.id
_entity.type
_entity.pdbx_description
1 polymer ?
#
loop_
_entity_poly.entity_id
_entity_poly.type
_entity_poly.pdbx_seq_one_letter_code
_entity_poly.pdbx_strand_id
1 'polypeptide(L)'
;MDLFDFAFDDEKKEPSENRINPADVTIKGDSFKDERPLSVSELSGIVKAMVEGVGKVIVQGEISNLSKPASGHIYFKIKDNKSIVNAVIWKSAARGLKIMPEEGMEVILTGKLSVFSARSEYQINVSKLEPAGMGSLMQLFEKRKAQFEKEGLFSAEYKQPINRVPETIAIVTSQTGDVFYDIMHRIEQRFPCNVLLYPSKVQGETANLEVVRAIKDLNILAETKKIDTIIVARGGGSIEDLWTFNQEDVVRAVFASKVPVISAIGHEPDYTLVDYVADLRAPTPTGAAELATYELDNLKYTVNNYQRNITQTVLQYINNLEYR
;
A
#
# COMPACT_ATOMS: atom_id res chain seq x y z
N MET A 1 -25.06 -49.47 26.07
CA MET A 1 -25.01 -48.75 27.34
C MET A 1 -23.72 -47.96 27.42
N ASP A 2 -23.58 -46.78 26.86
CA ASP A 2 -24.27 -46.00 25.83
C ASP A 2 -23.24 -44.89 25.50
N LEU A 3 -22.86 -44.73 24.23
CA LEU A 3 -23.50 -43.88 23.23
C LEU A 3 -23.16 -42.38 23.45
N PHE A 4 -22.32 -41.88 22.53
CA PHE A 4 -22.29 -40.53 21.96
C PHE A 4 -22.90 -39.36 22.75
N ASP A 5 -22.09 -38.32 22.99
CA ASP A 5 -22.52 -36.98 22.58
C ASP A 5 -21.33 -36.14 22.09
N PHE A 6 -21.46 -35.70 20.83
CA PHE A 6 -20.58 -34.76 20.14
C PHE A 6 -21.16 -33.36 20.38
N ALA A 7 -20.37 -32.44 20.95
CA ALA A 7 -20.66 -31.01 20.84
C ALA A 7 -19.40 -30.31 20.35
N PHE A 8 -19.46 -29.88 19.08
CA PHE A 8 -18.59 -28.87 18.51
C PHE A 8 -18.79 -27.57 19.29
N ASP A 9 -17.71 -26.95 19.75
CA ASP A 9 -17.76 -25.55 20.17
C ASP A 9 -16.91 -24.71 19.21
N ASP A 10 -17.63 -23.98 18.36
CA ASP A 10 -17.12 -22.94 17.48
C ASP A 10 -16.67 -21.74 18.34
N GLU A 11 -15.44 -21.75 18.85
CA GLU A 11 -14.83 -20.50 19.33
C GLU A 11 -14.39 -19.65 18.12
N LYS A 12 -15.34 -18.86 17.64
CA LYS A 12 -15.08 -17.63 16.89
C LYS A 12 -14.08 -16.79 17.69
N LYS A 13 -12.82 -16.75 17.25
CA LYS A 13 -11.86 -15.73 17.70
C LYS A 13 -12.32 -14.38 17.20
N GLU A 14 -13.05 -13.66 18.04
CA GLU A 14 -13.28 -12.23 17.89
C GLU A 14 -11.92 -11.49 17.88
N PRO A 15 -11.75 -10.48 17.02
CA PRO A 15 -10.48 -9.81 16.84
C PRO A 15 -10.14 -8.97 18.07
N SER A 16 -9.07 -9.38 18.76
CA SER A 16 -8.25 -8.63 19.72
C SER A 16 -8.77 -7.23 20.10
N GLU A 17 -9.69 -7.19 21.07
CA GLU A 17 -9.96 -5.97 21.83
C GLU A 17 -8.75 -5.65 22.70
N ASN A 18 -7.76 -4.95 22.13
CA ASN A 18 -6.78 -4.21 22.91
C ASN A 18 -7.36 -2.83 23.29
N ARG A 19 -8.64 -2.81 23.74
CA ARG A 19 -9.26 -1.64 24.34
C ARG A 19 -9.01 -1.73 25.83
N ILE A 20 -8.09 -0.92 26.33
CA ILE A 20 -7.97 -0.70 27.78
C ILE A 20 -9.32 -0.16 28.25
N ASN A 21 -10.07 -0.96 29.02
CA ASN A 21 -11.32 -0.50 29.61
C ASN A 21 -10.97 0.53 30.69
N PRO A 22 -11.53 1.75 30.69
CA PRO A 22 -11.23 2.76 31.70
C PRO A 22 -11.50 2.27 33.14
N ALA A 23 -12.38 1.27 33.31
CA ALA A 23 -12.67 0.61 34.58
C ALA A 23 -11.55 -0.31 35.08
N ASP A 24 -10.69 -0.83 34.19
CA ASP A 24 -9.60 -1.74 34.54
C ASP A 24 -8.32 -0.99 34.96
N VAL A 25 -8.25 0.32 34.67
CA VAL A 25 -7.20 1.20 35.20
C VAL A 25 -7.56 1.57 36.63
N THR A 26 -7.29 0.67 37.57
CA THR A 26 -7.43 0.96 39.00
C THR A 26 -6.31 1.92 39.42
N ILE A 27 -6.51 3.21 39.22
CA ILE A 27 -5.80 4.22 40.02
C ILE A 27 -6.34 4.02 41.42
N LYS A 28 -5.52 3.53 42.35
CA LYS A 28 -5.83 3.52 43.79
C LYS A 28 -5.99 4.98 44.24
N GLY A 29 -7.16 5.57 43.99
CA GLY A 29 -7.59 6.78 44.62
C GLY A 29 -7.96 6.41 46.04
N ASP A 30 -7.02 6.53 46.98
CA ASP A 30 -7.40 6.69 48.37
C ASP A 30 -8.42 7.83 48.39
N SER A 31 -9.65 7.52 48.81
CA SER A 31 -10.71 8.49 48.99
C SER A 31 -10.10 9.64 49.81
N PHE A 32 -10.23 10.89 49.35
CA PHE A 32 -9.72 12.04 50.09
C PHE A 32 -10.27 11.99 51.53
N LYS A 33 -9.45 11.54 52.48
CA LYS A 33 -9.79 11.39 53.90
C LYS A 33 -9.76 12.72 54.65
N ASP A 34 -9.44 13.80 53.95
CA ASP A 34 -9.29 15.14 54.52
C ASP A 34 -10.54 15.96 54.18
N GLU A 35 -11.43 16.15 55.16
CA GLU A 35 -12.70 16.89 55.02
C GLU A 35 -12.48 18.42 54.99
N ARG A 36 -11.23 18.90 55.00
CA ARG A 36 -10.92 20.32 54.91
C ARG A 36 -11.22 20.87 53.50
N PRO A 37 -11.76 22.08 53.37
CA PRO A 37 -11.94 22.71 52.07
C PRO A 37 -10.57 22.99 51.41
N LEU A 38 -10.39 22.50 50.19
CA LEU A 38 -9.22 22.78 49.36
C LEU A 38 -9.41 24.08 48.58
N SER A 39 -8.34 24.85 48.42
CA SER A 39 -8.31 25.97 47.47
C SER A 39 -8.32 25.47 46.03
N VAL A 40 -8.75 26.33 45.09
CA VAL A 40 -8.77 26.03 43.65
C VAL A 40 -7.37 25.62 43.15
N SER A 41 -6.32 26.25 43.67
CA SER A 41 -4.93 25.94 43.31
C SER A 41 -4.47 24.58 43.84
N GLU A 42 -4.86 24.22 45.07
CA GLU A 42 -4.58 22.89 45.64
C GLU A 42 -5.26 21.79 44.83
N LEU A 43 -6.55 21.97 44.50
CA LEU A 43 -7.30 21.00 43.69
C LEU A 43 -6.69 20.84 42.29
N SER A 44 -6.37 21.95 41.61
CA SER A 44 -5.73 21.93 40.29
C SER A 44 -4.37 21.24 40.31
N GLY A 45 -3.58 21.48 41.37
CA GLY A 45 -2.29 20.81 41.59
C GLY A 45 -2.41 19.30 41.75
N ILE A 46 -3.43 18.83 42.47
CA ILE A 46 -3.66 17.39 42.68
C ILE A 46 -4.11 16.71 41.38
N VAL A 47 -5.07 17.31 40.65
CA VAL A 47 -5.52 16.78 39.36
C VAL A 47 -4.35 16.72 38.37
N LYS A 48 -3.52 17.76 38.33
CA LYS A 48 -2.30 17.76 37.52
C LYS A 48 -1.39 16.58 37.83
N ALA A 49 -1.11 16.32 39.11
CA ALA A 49 -0.24 15.22 39.53
C ALA A 49 -0.82 13.85 39.13
N MET A 50 -2.13 13.65 39.28
CA MET A 50 -2.80 12.40 38.87
C MET A 50 -2.75 12.20 37.35
N VAL A 51 -3.04 13.24 36.58
CA VAL A 51 -3.09 13.19 35.11
C VAL A 51 -1.70 13.01 34.51
N GLU A 52 -0.68 13.73 35.01
CA GLU A 52 0.71 13.59 34.55
C GLU A 52 1.33 12.25 34.98
N GLY A 53 0.82 11.63 36.06
CA GLY A 53 1.24 10.32 36.55
C GLY A 53 0.94 9.14 35.62
N VAL A 54 0.01 9.31 34.66
CA VAL A 54 -0.32 8.29 33.64
C VAL A 54 0.86 8.02 32.69
N GLY A 55 1.77 8.98 32.52
CA GLY A 55 2.95 8.83 31.69
C GLY A 55 2.66 8.93 30.18
N LYS A 56 3.23 7.99 29.40
CA LYS A 56 3.13 7.99 27.92
C LYS A 56 1.83 7.31 27.49
N VAL A 57 1.05 8.00 26.66
CA VAL A 57 -0.23 7.51 26.12
C VAL A 57 -0.17 7.37 24.60
N ILE A 58 -0.90 6.39 24.07
CA ILE A 58 -1.14 6.18 22.63
C ILE A 58 -2.64 6.21 22.43
N VAL A 59 -3.14 7.11 21.57
CA VAL A 59 -4.56 7.39 21.39
C VAL A 59 -4.91 7.39 19.91
N GLN A 60 -5.99 6.72 19.54
CA GLN A 60 -6.57 6.75 18.20
C GLN A 60 -7.81 7.65 18.20
N GLY A 61 -7.97 8.45 17.15
CA GLY A 61 -9.21 9.18 16.90
C GLY A 61 -9.12 10.11 15.71
N GLU A 62 -10.22 10.81 15.43
CA GLU A 62 -10.33 11.76 14.33
C GLU A 62 -9.90 13.15 14.79
N ILE A 63 -9.09 13.83 13.97
CA ILE A 63 -8.70 15.22 14.20
C ILE A 63 -9.89 16.14 13.94
N SER A 64 -10.19 17.01 14.89
CA SER A 64 -11.13 18.11 14.72
C SER A 64 -10.59 19.43 15.27
N ASN A 65 -11.15 20.55 14.81
CA ASN A 65 -10.82 21.90 15.27
C ASN A 65 -9.31 22.21 15.17
N LEU A 66 -8.70 21.85 14.05
CA LEU A 66 -7.29 22.08 13.76
C LEU A 66 -6.98 23.58 13.63
N SER A 67 -6.00 24.04 14.39
CA SER A 67 -5.50 25.42 14.39
C SER A 67 -3.97 25.42 14.25
N LYS A 68 -3.48 26.22 13.29
CA LYS A 68 -2.05 26.38 12.99
C LYS A 68 -1.65 27.87 13.09
N PRO A 69 -1.50 28.44 14.31
CA PRO A 69 -1.09 29.84 14.47
C PRO A 69 0.35 30.09 13.98
N ALA A 70 0.68 31.36 13.72
CA ALA A 70 2.02 31.80 13.29
C ALA A 70 3.16 31.49 14.30
N SER A 71 2.82 31.11 15.54
CA SER A 71 3.79 30.65 16.54
C SER A 71 4.47 29.32 16.16
N GLY A 72 3.89 28.56 15.22
CA GLY A 72 4.41 27.27 14.78
C GLY A 72 4.04 26.10 15.70
N HIS A 73 3.12 26.31 16.64
CA HIS A 73 2.45 25.23 17.38
C HIS A 73 1.21 24.78 16.61
N ILE A 74 0.86 23.50 16.74
CA ILE A 74 -0.36 22.96 16.14
C ILE A 74 -1.27 22.54 17.28
N TYR A 75 -2.48 23.07 17.30
CA TYR A 75 -3.52 22.71 18.25
C TYR A 75 -4.65 22.02 17.51
N PHE A 76 -5.17 20.94 18.08
CA PHE A 76 -6.35 20.26 17.55
C PHE A 76 -7.03 19.49 18.68
N LYS A 77 -8.20 18.95 18.39
CA LYS A 77 -8.89 18.00 19.25
C LYS A 77 -8.90 16.64 18.59
N ILE A 78 -8.88 15.61 19.42
CA ILE A 78 -9.03 14.22 19.00
C ILE A 78 -10.34 13.74 19.56
N LYS A 79 -11.23 13.28 18.68
CA LYS A 79 -12.54 12.77 19.05
C LYS A 79 -12.69 11.30 18.67
N ASP A 80 -13.48 10.59 19.45
CA ASP A 80 -14.09 9.32 19.08
C ASP A 80 -15.63 9.46 19.14
N ASN A 81 -16.36 8.34 19.10
CA ASN A 81 -17.83 8.34 19.14
C ASN A 81 -18.44 8.85 20.48
N LYS A 82 -17.65 8.95 21.56
CA LYS A 82 -18.13 9.21 22.92
C LYS A 82 -17.39 10.34 23.63
N SER A 83 -16.20 10.71 23.20
CA SER A 83 -15.25 11.52 23.97
C SER A 83 -14.37 12.38 23.07
N ILE A 84 -13.87 13.47 23.63
CA ILE A 84 -13.00 14.42 22.95
C ILE A 84 -11.91 14.90 23.90
N VAL A 85 -10.68 15.03 23.38
CA VAL A 85 -9.52 15.49 24.15
C VAL A 85 -8.72 16.52 23.35
N ASN A 86 -8.19 17.54 24.04
CA ASN A 86 -7.31 18.53 23.43
C ASN A 86 -5.92 17.94 23.17
N ALA A 87 -5.32 18.27 22.04
CA ALA A 87 -3.97 17.85 21.66
C ALA A 87 -3.15 19.03 21.16
N VAL A 88 -1.86 19.05 21.50
CA VAL A 88 -0.91 20.07 21.05
C VAL A 88 0.36 19.41 20.54
N ILE A 89 0.86 19.91 19.41
CA ILE A 89 2.20 19.63 18.91
C ILE A 89 3.02 20.92 19.02
N TRP A 90 4.02 20.89 19.89
CA TRP A 90 4.95 22.00 20.07
C TRP A 90 5.85 22.19 18.85
N LYS A 91 6.35 23.40 18.62
CA LYS A 91 7.11 23.78 17.42
C LYS A 91 8.37 22.93 17.21
N SER A 92 8.99 22.49 18.32
CA SER A 92 10.13 21.56 18.28
C SER A 92 9.73 20.19 17.74
N ALA A 93 8.59 19.64 18.19
CA ALA A 93 8.07 18.35 17.74
C ALA A 93 7.47 18.42 16.32
N ALA A 94 6.82 19.53 15.97
CA ALA A 94 6.21 19.74 14.66
C ALA A 94 7.23 19.62 13.51
N ARG A 95 8.48 20.05 13.74
CA ARG A 95 9.56 19.95 12.74
C ARG A 95 10.01 18.52 12.43
N GLY A 96 9.76 17.57 13.33
CA GLY A 96 10.11 16.15 13.17
C GLY A 96 8.95 15.26 12.72
N LEU A 97 7.77 15.85 12.43
CA LEU A 97 6.64 15.09 11.94
C LEU A 97 6.88 14.63 10.51
N LYS A 98 6.61 13.34 10.26
CA LYS A 98 6.60 12.79 8.90
C LYS A 98 5.37 13.21 8.11
N ILE A 99 4.27 13.51 8.81
CA ILE A 99 2.95 13.78 8.25
C ILE A 99 2.37 15.00 8.95
N MET A 100 1.80 15.93 8.18
CA MET A 100 1.11 17.09 8.72
C MET A 100 -0.34 16.73 9.07
N PRO A 101 -0.85 17.16 10.24
CA PRO A 101 -2.25 16.91 10.59
C PRO A 101 -3.19 17.71 9.69
N GLU A 102 -4.31 17.09 9.33
CA GLU A 102 -5.42 17.65 8.54
C GLU A 102 -6.75 17.46 9.28
N GLU A 103 -7.71 18.36 9.03
CA GLU A 103 -9.05 18.28 9.62
C GLU A 103 -9.78 17.03 9.12
N GLY A 104 -10.39 16.25 10.01
CA GLY A 104 -11.10 15.01 9.67
C GLY A 104 -10.18 13.79 9.49
N MET A 105 -8.87 13.94 9.66
CA MET A 105 -7.92 12.83 9.53
C MET A 105 -8.00 11.89 10.72
N GLU A 106 -8.12 10.58 10.48
CA GLU A 106 -8.01 9.57 11.54
C GLU A 106 -6.54 9.27 11.84
N VAL A 107 -6.13 9.45 13.09
CA VAL A 107 -4.73 9.36 13.52
C VAL A 107 -4.57 8.54 14.79
N ILE A 108 -3.42 7.85 14.88
CA ILE A 108 -2.84 7.35 16.10
C ILE A 108 -1.76 8.35 16.53
N LEU A 109 -1.97 8.99 17.67
CA LEU A 109 -1.01 9.88 18.28
C LEU A 109 -0.32 9.21 19.47
N THR A 110 0.92 9.61 19.73
CA THR A 110 1.66 9.25 20.92
C THR A 110 2.07 10.52 21.63
N GLY A 111 1.87 10.59 22.95
CA GLY A 111 2.16 11.79 23.72
C GLY A 111 2.20 11.57 25.22
N LYS A 112 2.27 12.69 25.96
CA LYS A 112 2.13 12.72 27.42
C LYS A 112 0.94 13.58 27.79
N LEU A 113 0.17 13.15 28.79
CA LEU A 113 -0.88 13.99 29.37
C LEU A 113 -0.27 15.15 30.15
N SER A 114 -0.90 16.31 30.05
CA SER A 114 -0.48 17.55 30.70
C SER A 114 -1.72 18.34 31.06
N VAL A 115 -1.68 19.11 32.16
CA VAL A 115 -2.79 19.97 32.56
C VAL A 115 -2.41 21.44 32.39
N PHE A 116 -3.27 22.19 31.71
CA PHE A 116 -3.14 23.63 31.62
C PHE A 116 -3.72 24.26 32.89
N SER A 117 -2.84 24.51 33.87
CA SER A 117 -3.19 24.90 35.24
C SER A 117 -4.07 26.14 35.36
N ALA A 118 -4.02 27.06 34.38
CA ALA A 118 -4.83 28.28 34.39
C ALA A 118 -6.31 28.06 34.04
N ARG A 119 -6.67 26.94 33.38
CA ARG A 119 -8.06 26.59 33.01
C ARG A 119 -8.50 25.22 33.50
N SER A 120 -7.63 24.48 34.18
CA SER A 120 -7.89 23.10 34.64
C SER A 120 -8.32 22.16 33.51
N GLU A 121 -7.86 22.42 32.28
CA GLU A 121 -8.09 21.56 31.13
C GLU A 121 -6.90 20.62 30.93
N TYR A 122 -7.16 19.34 30.69
CA TYR A 122 -6.12 18.38 30.33
C TYR A 122 -5.96 18.32 28.80
N GLN A 123 -4.73 18.08 28.37
CA GLN A 123 -4.35 18.00 26.97
C GLN A 123 -3.26 16.96 26.77
N ILE A 124 -3.12 16.49 25.54
CA ILE A 124 -2.05 15.58 25.13
C ILE A 124 -0.96 16.39 24.44
N ASN A 125 0.24 16.40 25.01
CA ASN A 125 1.44 16.87 24.34
C ASN A 125 1.93 15.77 23.39
N VAL A 126 1.62 15.92 22.11
CA VAL A 126 1.87 14.93 21.06
C VAL A 126 3.33 15.00 20.62
N SER A 127 4.01 13.86 20.60
CA SER A 127 5.39 13.71 20.15
C SER A 127 5.51 12.94 18.83
N LYS A 128 4.54 12.07 18.52
CA LYS A 128 4.47 11.31 17.27
C LYS A 128 3.02 11.27 16.78
N LEU A 129 2.82 11.40 15.48
CA LEU A 129 1.52 11.36 14.82
C LEU A 129 1.62 10.45 13.60
N GLU A 130 0.74 9.46 13.52
CA GLU A 130 0.64 8.47 12.44
C GLU A 130 -0.83 8.35 12.03
N PRO A 131 -1.17 8.19 10.75
CA PRO A 131 -2.54 7.89 10.34
C PRO A 131 -3.00 6.54 10.89
N ALA A 132 -4.22 6.48 11.43
CA ALA A 132 -4.77 5.30 12.07
C ALA A 132 -4.99 4.11 11.10
N GLY A 133 -5.15 4.40 9.80
CA GLY A 133 -5.30 3.38 8.76
C GLY A 133 -4.00 2.73 8.29
N MET A 134 -2.85 3.42 8.34
CA MET A 134 -1.60 2.85 7.82
C MET A 134 -1.02 1.74 8.71
N GLY A 135 -1.20 1.82 10.03
CA GLY A 135 -0.62 0.83 10.96
C GLY A 135 -1.25 -0.56 10.83
N SER A 136 -2.58 -0.63 10.74
CA SER A 136 -3.32 -1.89 10.58
C SER A 136 -3.11 -2.50 9.21
N LEU A 137 -3.14 -1.68 8.15
CA LEU A 137 -2.85 -2.11 6.79
C LEU A 137 -1.41 -2.59 6.66
N MET A 138 -0.42 -1.87 7.20
CA MET A 138 0.98 -2.31 7.15
C MET A 138 1.20 -3.63 7.91
N GLN A 139 0.59 -3.79 9.08
CA GLN A 139 0.65 -5.08 9.81
C GLN A 139 0.01 -6.22 9.01
N LEU A 140 -1.13 -5.96 8.36
CA LEU A 140 -1.79 -6.95 7.50
C LEU A 140 -0.93 -7.29 6.27
N PHE A 141 -0.27 -6.29 5.69
CA PHE A 141 0.68 -6.47 4.59
C PHE A 141 1.86 -7.34 5.01
N GLU A 142 2.53 -7.02 6.11
CA GLU A 142 3.68 -7.79 6.62
C GLU A 142 3.27 -9.23 6.97
N LYS A 143 2.10 -9.42 7.60
CA LYS A 143 1.56 -10.74 7.92
C LYS A 143 1.31 -11.57 6.67
N ARG A 144 0.65 -11.01 5.65
CA ARG A 144 0.38 -11.70 4.38
C ARG A 144 1.65 -11.95 3.59
N LYS A 145 2.58 -10.99 3.55
CA LYS A 145 3.89 -11.15 2.92
C LYS A 145 4.63 -12.34 3.52
N ALA A 146 4.74 -12.41 4.84
CA ALA A 146 5.39 -13.51 5.54
C ALA A 146 4.67 -14.86 5.32
N GLN A 147 3.35 -14.86 5.18
CA GLN A 147 2.58 -16.06 4.84
C GLN A 147 2.91 -16.55 3.41
N PHE A 148 2.79 -15.68 2.41
CA PHE A 148 3.03 -16.04 1.01
C PHE A 148 4.49 -16.38 0.72
N GLU A 149 5.43 -15.75 1.43
CA GLU A 149 6.85 -16.10 1.38
C GLU A 149 7.10 -17.52 1.92
N LYS A 150 6.43 -17.93 3.01
CA LYS A 150 6.47 -19.31 3.52
C LYS A 150 5.83 -20.32 2.58
N GLU A 151 4.76 -19.94 1.91
CA GLU A 151 4.10 -20.76 0.88
C GLU A 151 4.93 -20.84 -0.42
N GLY A 152 5.97 -20.01 -0.58
CA GLY A 152 6.86 -20.02 -1.76
C GLY A 152 6.34 -19.25 -2.98
N LEU A 153 5.25 -18.49 -2.84
CA LEU A 153 4.60 -17.79 -3.97
C LEU A 153 5.51 -16.74 -4.64
N PHE A 154 6.52 -16.24 -3.94
CA PHE A 154 7.47 -15.25 -4.46
C PHE A 154 8.73 -15.87 -5.08
N SER A 155 8.83 -17.21 -5.12
CA SER A 155 10.00 -17.88 -5.65
C SER A 155 10.19 -17.56 -7.14
N ALA A 156 11.44 -17.24 -7.50
CA ALA A 156 11.79 -16.92 -8.89
C ALA A 156 11.60 -18.11 -9.84
N GLU A 157 11.51 -19.34 -9.32
CA GLU A 157 11.30 -20.56 -10.12
C GLU A 157 9.91 -20.63 -10.77
N TYR A 158 8.91 -19.95 -10.20
CA TYR A 158 7.56 -19.90 -10.74
C TYR A 158 7.37 -18.76 -11.76
N LYS A 159 8.33 -17.83 -11.84
CA LYS A 159 8.23 -16.68 -12.71
C LYS A 159 8.53 -17.05 -14.16
N GLN A 160 7.66 -16.64 -15.06
CA GLN A 160 7.70 -16.89 -16.49
C GLN A 160 8.44 -15.77 -17.22
N PRO A 161 9.24 -16.09 -18.26
CA PRO A 161 9.90 -15.07 -19.06
C PRO A 161 8.88 -14.29 -19.91
N ILE A 162 9.08 -12.97 -20.02
CA ILE A 162 8.25 -12.11 -20.88
C ILE A 162 8.70 -12.21 -22.34
N ASN A 163 7.77 -12.51 -23.24
CA ASN A 163 8.02 -12.41 -24.68
C ASN A 163 8.04 -10.93 -25.11
N ARG A 164 9.24 -10.40 -25.37
CA ARG A 164 9.47 -9.01 -25.80
C ARG A 164 9.22 -8.74 -27.28
N VAL A 165 8.79 -9.75 -28.04
CA VAL A 165 8.28 -9.62 -29.41
C VAL A 165 6.82 -10.11 -29.41
N PRO A 166 5.91 -9.41 -28.71
CA PRO A 166 4.55 -9.88 -28.50
C PRO A 166 3.71 -9.70 -29.77
N GLU A 167 2.78 -10.63 -29.97
CA GLU A 167 1.69 -10.49 -30.92
C GLU A 167 0.50 -9.76 -30.28
N THR A 168 0.18 -10.10 -29.04
CA THR A 168 -0.90 -9.46 -28.27
C THR A 168 -0.50 -9.21 -26.82
N ILE A 169 -0.67 -7.97 -26.35
CA ILE A 169 -0.58 -7.58 -24.94
C ILE A 169 -1.99 -7.30 -24.42
N ALA A 170 -2.38 -7.94 -23.33
CA ALA A 170 -3.60 -7.62 -22.61
C ALA A 170 -3.32 -6.60 -21.49
N ILE A 171 -4.18 -5.61 -21.32
CA ILE A 171 -4.07 -4.58 -20.27
C ILE A 171 -5.31 -4.64 -19.39
N VAL A 172 -5.11 -4.83 -18.09
CA VAL A 172 -6.14 -4.77 -17.05
C VAL A 172 -5.99 -3.44 -16.33
N THR A 173 -6.87 -2.49 -16.64
CA THR A 173 -6.91 -1.16 -16.02
C THR A 173 -8.27 -0.50 -16.24
N SER A 174 -8.46 0.69 -15.68
CA SER A 174 -9.70 1.45 -15.88
C SER A 174 -9.78 2.00 -17.30
N GLN A 175 -10.96 1.92 -17.91
CA GLN A 175 -11.18 2.41 -19.29
C GLN A 175 -11.07 3.93 -19.43
N THR A 176 -11.31 4.66 -18.34
CA THR A 176 -11.35 6.12 -18.32
C THR A 176 -10.05 6.78 -17.87
N GLY A 177 -9.00 5.99 -17.57
CA GLY A 177 -7.74 6.51 -17.02
C GLY A 177 -6.67 6.74 -18.09
N ASP A 178 -5.84 7.76 -17.88
CA ASP A 178 -4.68 8.07 -18.74
C ASP A 178 -3.69 6.90 -18.84
N VAL A 179 -3.64 6.05 -17.80
CA VAL A 179 -2.80 4.86 -17.70
C VAL A 179 -2.89 3.95 -18.93
N PHE A 180 -4.09 3.69 -19.45
CA PHE A 180 -4.26 2.85 -20.64
C PHE A 180 -3.62 3.49 -21.87
N TYR A 181 -3.89 4.78 -22.09
CA TYR A 181 -3.38 5.52 -23.24
C TYR A 181 -1.88 5.70 -23.17
N ASP A 182 -1.31 5.90 -21.98
CA ASP A 182 0.14 5.97 -21.75
C ASP A 182 0.83 4.66 -22.15
N ILE A 183 0.28 3.51 -21.72
CA ILE A 183 0.82 2.19 -22.10
C ILE A 183 0.68 1.98 -23.60
N MET A 184 -0.51 2.19 -24.15
CA MET A 184 -0.81 1.99 -25.57
C MET A 184 0.10 2.84 -26.45
N HIS A 185 0.23 4.13 -26.16
CA HIS A 185 1.06 5.05 -26.92
C HIS A 185 2.53 4.63 -26.89
N ARG A 186 3.04 4.17 -25.73
CA ARG A 186 4.42 3.67 -25.63
C ARG A 186 4.63 2.36 -26.38
N ILE A 187 3.67 1.45 -26.38
CA ILE A 187 3.70 0.24 -27.20
C ILE A 187 3.73 0.61 -28.69
N GLU A 188 2.84 1.48 -29.15
CA GLU A 188 2.79 1.93 -30.55
C GLU A 188 4.09 2.59 -31.00
N GLN A 189 4.72 3.40 -30.15
CA GLN A 189 6.01 4.03 -30.46
C GLN A 189 7.16 3.01 -30.53
N ARG A 190 7.19 2.02 -29.64
CA ARG A 190 8.35 1.11 -29.50
C ARG A 190 8.23 -0.15 -30.35
N PHE A 191 7.08 -0.80 -30.32
CA PHE A 191 6.79 -2.05 -31.00
C PHE A 191 5.27 -2.19 -31.23
N PRO A 192 4.75 -1.73 -32.37
CA PRO A 192 3.33 -1.87 -32.71
C PRO A 192 2.90 -3.34 -32.68
N CYS A 193 1.95 -3.69 -31.79
CA CYS A 193 1.35 -5.01 -31.68
C CYS A 193 -0.13 -4.88 -31.26
N ASN A 194 -0.86 -5.99 -31.20
CA ASN A 194 -2.26 -5.95 -30.78
C ASN A 194 -2.35 -5.63 -29.28
N VAL A 195 -3.18 -4.65 -28.92
CA VAL A 195 -3.45 -4.31 -27.53
C VAL A 195 -4.90 -4.64 -27.21
N LEU A 196 -5.11 -5.49 -26.21
CA LEU A 196 -6.44 -5.86 -25.72
C LEU A 196 -6.68 -5.20 -24.36
N LEU A 197 -7.60 -4.25 -24.29
CA LEU A 197 -8.06 -3.68 -23.03
C LEU A 197 -9.13 -4.60 -22.41
N TYR A 198 -8.91 -5.02 -21.17
CA TYR A 198 -9.95 -5.57 -20.31
C TYR A 198 -10.29 -4.51 -19.25
N PRO A 199 -11.40 -3.75 -19.42
CA PRO A 199 -11.80 -2.72 -18.46
C PRO A 199 -12.05 -3.32 -17.09
N SER A 200 -11.39 -2.81 -16.06
CA SER A 200 -11.59 -3.24 -14.68
C SER A 200 -11.41 -2.09 -13.72
N LYS A 201 -12.20 -2.07 -12.64
CA LYS A 201 -11.91 -1.21 -11.50
C LYS A 201 -10.62 -1.69 -10.84
N VAL A 202 -9.73 -0.75 -10.61
CA VAL A 202 -8.40 -0.96 -10.01
C VAL A 202 -8.29 -0.36 -8.61
N GLN A 203 -9.37 0.21 -8.10
CA GLN A 203 -9.49 0.76 -6.75
C GLN A 203 -10.93 0.69 -6.25
N GLY A 204 -11.09 0.66 -4.92
CA GLY A 204 -12.39 0.54 -4.26
C GLY A 204 -12.72 -0.89 -3.82
N GLU A 205 -13.82 -1.03 -3.07
CA GLU A 205 -14.16 -2.24 -2.30
C GLU A 205 -14.33 -3.53 -3.14
N THR A 206 -14.72 -3.41 -4.41
CA THR A 206 -14.97 -4.55 -5.31
C THR A 206 -13.90 -4.73 -6.40
N ALA A 207 -12.86 -3.89 -6.39
CA ALA A 207 -11.86 -3.88 -7.46
C ALA A 207 -11.05 -5.18 -7.52
N ASN A 208 -10.78 -5.82 -6.38
CA ASN A 208 -10.04 -7.08 -6.32
C ASN A 208 -10.75 -8.18 -7.11
N LEU A 209 -12.08 -8.26 -6.98
CA LEU A 209 -12.90 -9.24 -7.70
C LEU A 209 -12.88 -9.00 -9.21
N GLU A 210 -12.91 -7.75 -9.63
CA GLU A 210 -12.83 -7.38 -11.05
C GLU A 210 -11.45 -7.73 -11.64
N VAL A 211 -10.35 -7.42 -10.94
CA VAL A 211 -8.99 -7.79 -11.38
C VAL A 211 -8.80 -9.31 -11.43
N VAL A 212 -9.27 -10.04 -10.41
CA VAL A 212 -9.23 -11.51 -10.40
C VAL A 212 -9.99 -12.10 -11.58
N ARG A 213 -11.18 -11.57 -11.86
CA ARG A 213 -11.98 -12.00 -13.00
C ARG A 213 -11.27 -11.71 -14.32
N ALA A 214 -10.70 -10.52 -14.48
CA ALA A 214 -9.97 -10.14 -15.68
C ALA A 214 -8.81 -11.11 -15.96
N ILE A 215 -7.99 -11.40 -14.95
CA ILE A 215 -6.87 -12.35 -15.10
C ILE A 215 -7.38 -13.74 -15.50
N LYS A 216 -8.44 -14.23 -14.85
CA LYS A 216 -9.02 -15.55 -15.18
C LYS A 216 -9.59 -15.59 -16.60
N ASP A 217 -10.39 -14.60 -16.97
CA ASP A 217 -11.01 -14.52 -18.29
C ASP A 217 -9.95 -14.40 -19.40
N LEU A 218 -8.88 -13.64 -19.17
CA LEU A 218 -7.74 -13.53 -20.10
C LEU A 218 -6.99 -14.85 -20.24
N ASN A 219 -6.78 -15.59 -19.15
CA ASN A 219 -6.16 -16.91 -19.21
C ASN A 219 -7.02 -17.93 -19.98
N ILE A 220 -8.35 -17.87 -19.87
CA ILE A 220 -9.26 -18.70 -20.68
C ILE A 220 -9.19 -18.27 -22.15
N LEU A 221 -9.22 -16.97 -22.42
CA LEU A 221 -9.12 -16.44 -23.78
C LEU A 221 -7.80 -16.82 -24.45
N ALA A 222 -6.71 -16.88 -23.68
CA ALA A 222 -5.38 -17.27 -24.12
C ALA A 222 -5.32 -18.69 -24.73
N GLU A 223 -6.29 -19.56 -24.41
CA GLU A 223 -6.38 -20.91 -24.98
C GLU A 223 -6.86 -20.91 -26.44
N THR A 224 -7.53 -19.83 -26.88
CA THR A 224 -8.08 -19.71 -28.25
C THR A 224 -7.44 -18.59 -29.06
N LYS A 225 -6.92 -17.56 -28.39
CA LYS A 225 -6.21 -16.43 -28.99
C LYS A 225 -4.88 -16.27 -28.28
N LYS A 226 -3.81 -16.02 -29.03
CA LYS A 226 -2.50 -15.81 -28.41
C LYS A 226 -2.48 -14.50 -27.62
N ILE A 227 -2.21 -14.59 -26.33
CA ILE A 227 -1.94 -13.46 -25.43
C ILE A 227 -0.55 -13.70 -24.85
N ASP A 228 0.40 -12.85 -25.18
CA ASP A 228 1.80 -13.04 -24.80
C ASP A 228 2.09 -12.54 -23.39
N THR A 229 1.37 -11.52 -22.92
CA THR A 229 1.58 -10.90 -21.61
C THR A 229 0.32 -10.17 -21.15
N ILE A 230 0.06 -10.22 -19.84
CA ILE A 230 -0.97 -9.42 -19.16
C ILE A 230 -0.27 -8.31 -18.38
N ILE A 231 -0.65 -7.06 -18.60
CA ILE A 231 -0.21 -5.92 -17.80
C ILE A 231 -1.35 -5.54 -16.85
N VAL A 232 -1.12 -5.64 -15.55
CA VAL A 232 -2.04 -5.12 -14.54
C VAL A 232 -1.54 -3.75 -14.11
N ALA A 233 -2.31 -2.69 -14.42
CA ALA A 233 -1.83 -1.33 -14.27
C ALA A 233 -2.76 -0.43 -13.47
N ARG A 234 -2.16 0.38 -12.60
CA ARG A 234 -2.83 1.45 -11.84
C ARG A 234 -1.79 2.54 -11.56
N GLY A 235 -2.16 3.81 -11.76
CA GLY A 235 -1.29 4.96 -11.43
C GLY A 235 -0.95 5.11 -9.94
N GLY A 236 -0.40 6.27 -9.57
CA GLY A 236 -0.16 6.63 -8.17
C GLY A 236 -1.46 6.88 -7.39
N GLY A 237 -1.36 6.90 -6.05
CA GLY A 237 -2.47 7.25 -5.15
C GLY A 237 -2.22 6.76 -3.73
N SER A 238 -3.24 6.78 -2.88
CA SER A 238 -3.05 6.43 -1.47
C SER A 238 -2.84 4.92 -1.27
N ILE A 239 -2.35 4.53 -0.10
CA ILE A 239 -2.18 3.10 0.23
C ILE A 239 -3.52 2.36 0.24
N GLU A 240 -4.61 3.05 0.58
CA GLU A 240 -5.97 2.51 0.56
C GLU A 240 -6.41 2.22 -0.88
N ASP A 241 -6.12 3.11 -1.83
CA ASP A 241 -6.46 2.88 -3.23
C ASP A 241 -5.70 1.68 -3.81
N LEU A 242 -4.42 1.55 -3.44
CA LEU A 242 -3.53 0.47 -3.86
C LEU A 242 -3.80 -0.86 -3.14
N TRP A 243 -4.60 -0.84 -2.07
CA TRP A 243 -4.81 -1.99 -1.21
C TRP A 243 -5.45 -3.18 -1.94
N THR A 244 -6.18 -2.91 -3.02
CA THR A 244 -6.71 -3.92 -3.96
C THR A 244 -5.66 -4.97 -4.32
N PHE A 245 -4.42 -4.56 -4.56
CA PHE A 245 -3.32 -5.41 -5.00
C PHE A 245 -2.56 -6.09 -3.84
N ASN A 246 -3.00 -5.86 -2.60
CA ASN A 246 -2.55 -6.59 -1.41
C ASN A 246 -3.57 -7.64 -0.94
N GLN A 247 -4.66 -7.81 -1.66
CA GLN A 247 -5.65 -8.85 -1.37
C GLN A 247 -5.17 -10.22 -1.83
N GLU A 248 -5.47 -11.24 -1.01
CA GLU A 248 -5.00 -12.61 -1.23
C GLU A 248 -5.53 -13.22 -2.52
N ASP A 249 -6.78 -12.94 -2.87
CA ASP A 249 -7.41 -13.42 -4.08
C ASP A 249 -6.72 -12.91 -5.35
N VAL A 250 -6.30 -11.63 -5.38
CA VAL A 250 -5.54 -11.06 -6.49
C VAL A 250 -4.15 -11.70 -6.58
N VAL A 251 -3.43 -11.81 -5.45
CA VAL A 251 -2.10 -12.45 -5.41
C VAL A 251 -2.16 -13.88 -5.94
N ARG A 252 -3.14 -14.67 -5.49
CA ARG A 252 -3.31 -16.05 -5.95
C ARG A 252 -3.75 -16.13 -7.41
N ALA A 253 -4.55 -15.18 -7.90
CA ALA A 253 -4.93 -15.13 -9.31
C ALA A 253 -3.73 -14.84 -10.21
N VAL A 254 -2.84 -13.92 -9.81
CA VAL A 254 -1.59 -13.63 -10.53
C VAL A 254 -0.68 -14.85 -10.52
N PHE A 255 -0.47 -15.48 -9.35
CA PHE A 255 0.34 -16.70 -9.23
C PHE A 255 -0.15 -17.84 -10.12
N ALA A 256 -1.46 -18.02 -10.21
CA ALA A 256 -2.07 -19.08 -11.01
C ALA A 256 -2.15 -18.78 -12.52
N SER A 257 -1.67 -17.61 -12.95
CA SER A 257 -1.73 -17.19 -14.35
C SER A 257 -0.82 -18.05 -15.22
N LYS A 258 -1.36 -18.60 -16.31
CA LYS A 258 -0.60 -19.31 -17.36
C LYS A 258 0.04 -18.34 -18.35
N VAL A 259 -0.50 -17.14 -18.48
CA VAL A 259 0.08 -16.03 -19.25
C VAL A 259 0.93 -15.18 -18.31
N PRO A 260 2.15 -14.77 -18.70
CA PRO A 260 2.98 -13.99 -17.81
C PRO A 260 2.39 -12.62 -17.52
N VAL A 261 2.54 -12.16 -16.28
CA VAL A 261 1.95 -10.94 -15.73
C VAL A 261 3.02 -9.92 -15.38
N ILE A 262 2.87 -8.70 -15.90
CA ILE A 262 3.64 -7.53 -15.48
C ILE A 262 2.77 -6.68 -14.56
N SER A 263 3.27 -6.45 -13.35
CA SER A 263 2.66 -5.51 -12.41
C SER A 263 3.16 -4.09 -12.69
N ALA A 264 2.25 -3.13 -12.86
CA ALA A 264 2.54 -1.73 -13.14
C ALA A 264 1.71 -0.82 -12.21
N ILE A 265 1.95 -0.95 -10.91
CA ILE A 265 1.12 -0.37 -9.85
C ILE A 265 1.91 0.71 -9.11
N GLY A 266 1.34 1.92 -9.04
CA GLY A 266 1.93 3.02 -8.28
C GLY A 266 3.27 3.51 -8.84
N HIS A 267 4.16 3.95 -7.95
CA HIS A 267 5.53 4.39 -8.23
C HIS A 267 6.57 3.48 -7.57
N GLU A 268 7.86 3.80 -7.72
CA GLU A 268 8.95 3.05 -7.07
C GLU A 268 8.75 2.73 -5.58
N PRO A 269 8.29 3.65 -4.70
CA PRO A 269 8.11 3.34 -3.28
C PRO A 269 6.88 2.45 -2.99
N ASP A 270 5.96 2.33 -3.94
CA ASP A 270 4.66 1.68 -3.76
C ASP A 270 4.76 0.19 -4.08
N TYR A 271 5.26 -0.61 -3.13
CA TYR A 271 5.28 -2.07 -3.27
C TYR A 271 3.99 -2.70 -2.76
N THR A 272 3.40 -3.54 -3.60
CA THR A 272 2.23 -4.35 -3.30
C THR A 272 2.59 -5.84 -3.30
N LEU A 273 1.74 -6.70 -2.74
CA LEU A 273 1.97 -8.15 -2.75
C LEU A 273 1.94 -8.72 -4.17
N VAL A 274 1.13 -8.15 -5.05
CA VAL A 274 1.10 -8.50 -6.49
C VAL A 274 2.47 -8.30 -7.14
N ASP A 275 3.22 -7.25 -6.76
CA ASP A 275 4.56 -7.00 -7.33
C ASP A 275 5.57 -8.11 -7.04
N TYR A 276 5.43 -8.78 -5.88
CA TYR A 276 6.33 -9.87 -5.51
C TYR A 276 6.03 -11.16 -6.28
N VAL A 277 4.75 -11.41 -6.57
CA VAL A 277 4.28 -12.62 -7.25
C VAL A 277 4.27 -12.50 -8.77
N ALA A 278 4.12 -11.28 -9.31
CA ALA A 278 4.18 -11.03 -10.75
C ALA A 278 5.53 -11.44 -11.35
N ASP A 279 5.52 -11.78 -12.64
CA ASP A 279 6.71 -12.21 -13.37
C ASP A 279 7.72 -11.07 -13.52
N LEU A 280 7.22 -9.86 -13.76
CA LEU A 280 8.00 -8.63 -13.67
C LEU A 280 7.22 -7.51 -12.96
N ARG A 281 7.97 -6.63 -12.32
CA ARG A 281 7.47 -5.35 -11.78
C ARG A 281 7.96 -4.21 -12.66
N ALA A 282 7.04 -3.34 -13.04
CA ALA A 282 7.31 -2.04 -13.64
C ALA A 282 6.99 -0.93 -12.62
N PRO A 283 7.89 0.04 -12.41
CA PRO A 283 7.65 1.16 -11.49
C PRO A 283 6.68 2.21 -12.04
N THR A 284 6.34 2.14 -13.33
CA THR A 284 5.39 3.03 -14.00
C THR A 284 4.63 2.29 -15.09
N PRO A 285 3.42 2.76 -15.49
CA PRO A 285 2.70 2.21 -16.64
C PRO A 285 3.54 2.20 -17.92
N THR A 286 4.24 3.29 -18.22
CA THR A 286 5.12 3.37 -19.40
C THR A 286 6.30 2.40 -19.32
N GLY A 287 6.86 2.17 -18.13
CA GLY A 287 7.88 1.16 -17.89
C GLY A 287 7.37 -0.27 -18.15
N ALA A 288 6.07 -0.53 -17.95
CA ALA A 288 5.48 -1.82 -18.26
C ALA A 288 5.47 -2.09 -19.77
N ALA A 289 5.15 -1.07 -20.57
CA ALA A 289 5.26 -1.16 -22.03
C ALA A 289 6.70 -1.46 -22.48
N GLU A 290 7.69 -0.85 -21.84
CA GLU A 290 9.10 -1.07 -22.13
C GLU A 290 9.59 -2.47 -21.72
N LEU A 291 9.08 -3.02 -20.62
CA LEU A 291 9.39 -4.39 -20.21
C LEU A 291 8.70 -5.44 -21.09
N ALA A 292 7.52 -5.12 -21.60
CA ALA A 292 6.74 -5.97 -22.51
C ALA A 292 7.25 -5.97 -23.95
N THR A 293 8.06 -4.99 -24.37
CA THR A 293 8.45 -4.82 -25.78
C THR A 293 9.94 -4.51 -25.97
N TYR A 294 10.53 -5.08 -27.02
CA TYR A 294 11.78 -4.55 -27.56
C TYR A 294 11.56 -3.22 -28.28
N GLU A 295 12.64 -2.47 -28.48
CA GLU A 295 12.60 -1.27 -29.29
C GLU A 295 12.87 -1.62 -30.76
N LEU A 296 11.86 -1.42 -31.61
CA LEU A 296 11.89 -1.81 -33.01
C LEU A 296 13.04 -1.15 -33.79
N ASP A 297 13.35 0.10 -33.49
CA ASP A 297 14.44 0.82 -34.17
C ASP A 297 15.81 0.26 -33.80
N ASN A 298 16.01 -0.14 -32.55
CA ASN A 298 17.22 -0.86 -32.14
C ASN A 298 17.31 -2.21 -32.85
N LEU A 299 16.20 -2.97 -32.94
CA LEU A 299 16.17 -4.23 -33.69
C LEU A 299 16.53 -4.03 -35.17
N LYS A 300 15.93 -3.04 -35.84
CA LYS A 300 16.25 -2.69 -37.24
C LYS A 300 17.72 -2.31 -37.40
N TYR A 301 18.23 -1.48 -36.50
CA TYR A 301 19.63 -1.07 -36.51
C TYR A 301 20.59 -2.26 -36.38
N THR A 302 20.31 -3.16 -35.42
CA THR A 302 21.07 -4.39 -35.22
C THR A 302 21.07 -5.29 -36.46
N VAL A 303 19.90 -5.51 -37.07
CA VAL A 303 19.79 -6.31 -38.31
C VAL A 303 20.59 -5.69 -39.44
N ASN A 304 20.46 -4.37 -39.66
CA ASN A 304 21.19 -3.66 -40.70
C ASN A 304 22.71 -3.72 -40.48
N ASN A 305 23.17 -3.64 -39.24
CA ASN A 305 24.59 -3.79 -38.91
C ASN A 305 25.10 -5.21 -39.19
N TYR A 306 24.35 -6.25 -38.83
CA TYR A 306 24.73 -7.61 -39.16
C TYR A 306 24.80 -7.84 -40.66
N GLN A 307 23.84 -7.32 -41.43
CA GLN A 307 23.86 -7.38 -42.90
C GLN A 307 25.11 -6.71 -43.49
N ARG A 308 25.46 -5.51 -43.02
CA ARG A 308 26.66 -4.80 -43.46
C ARG A 308 27.94 -5.57 -43.13
N ASN A 309 28.06 -6.07 -41.90
CA ASN A 309 29.25 -6.80 -41.45
C ASN A 309 29.44 -8.10 -42.23
N ILE A 310 28.37 -8.87 -42.44
CA ILE A 310 28.42 -10.10 -43.25
C ILE A 310 28.87 -9.77 -44.67
N THR A 311 28.25 -8.76 -45.30
CA THR A 311 28.57 -8.34 -46.67
C THR A 311 30.03 -7.94 -46.80
N GLN A 312 30.54 -7.09 -45.89
CA GLN A 312 31.93 -6.66 -45.89
C GLN A 312 32.91 -7.82 -45.70
N THR A 313 32.61 -8.73 -44.77
CA THR A 313 33.46 -9.89 -44.48
C THR A 313 33.55 -10.82 -45.68
N VAL A 314 32.41 -11.10 -46.33
CA VAL A 314 32.36 -11.95 -47.53
C VAL A 314 33.11 -11.29 -48.70
N LEU A 315 32.91 -9.99 -48.94
CA LEU A 315 33.63 -9.27 -50.00
C LEU A 315 35.15 -9.23 -49.76
N GLN A 316 35.59 -9.01 -48.51
CA GLN A 316 37.00 -9.09 -48.15
C GLN A 316 37.58 -10.48 -48.41
N TYR A 317 36.85 -11.54 -48.05
CA TYR A 317 37.26 -12.91 -48.31
C TYR A 317 37.41 -13.22 -49.80
N ILE A 318 36.42 -12.81 -50.62
CA ILE A 318 36.47 -12.97 -52.08
C ILE A 318 37.67 -12.23 -52.68
N ASN A 319 37.86 -10.96 -52.33
CA ASN A 319 38.99 -10.17 -52.82
C ASN A 319 40.33 -10.84 -52.46
N ASN A 320 40.48 -11.35 -51.24
CA ASN A 320 41.70 -12.05 -50.82
C ASN A 320 41.96 -13.36 -51.60
N LEU A 321 40.95 -13.98 -52.19
CA LEU A 321 41.11 -15.13 -53.07
C LEU A 321 41.51 -14.74 -54.50
N GLU A 322 41.05 -13.60 -55.00
CA GLU A 322 41.41 -13.09 -56.33
C GLU A 322 42.87 -12.60 -56.41
N TYR A 323 43.46 -12.21 -55.28
CA TYR A 323 44.86 -11.79 -55.19
C TYR A 323 45.85 -12.92 -54.81
N ARG A 324 45.42 -14.19 -54.84
CA ARG A 324 46.26 -15.38 -54.69
C ARG A 324 46.53 -16.05 -56.04
#